data_AF-A0A2S9GGE3-F1
#
_entry.id   AF-A0A2S9GGE3-F1
#
_cell.length_a   1.000
_cell.length_b   1.000
_cell.length_c   1.000
_cell.angle_alpha   90.00
_cell.angle_beta   90.00
_cell.angle_gamma   90.00
#
_symmetry.space_group_name_H-M   'P 1'
#
loop_
_entity.id
_entity.type
_entity.pdbx_description
1 polymer ?
#
loop_
_entity_poly.entity_id
_entity_poly.type
_entity_poly.pdbx_seq_one_letter_code
_entity_poly.pdbx_strand_id
1 'polypeptide(L)'
;RAIRVEDHTYDDVYEIRAELPGVDPEEDIEVTVRDGRVTISAERLRPDEGGGRSEFTYGSFTRTLPLPDGADEDDVNAVYDRGIL
;
A
#
# COMPACT_ATOMS: atom_id res chain seq x y z
N ARG A 1 -7.03 -6.87 6.19
CA ARG A 1 -5.89 -7.83 6.35
C ARG A 1 -4.57 -7.06 6.15
N ALA A 2 -3.42 -7.58 6.57
CA ALA A 2 -2.16 -6.83 6.45
C ALA A 2 -1.60 -6.91 5.02
N ILE A 3 -1.28 -5.74 4.45
CA ILE A 3 -0.49 -5.60 3.22
C ILE A 3 0.96 -6.03 3.53
N ARG A 4 1.58 -6.78 2.61
CA ARG A 4 3.01 -7.15 2.74
C ARG A 4 3.84 -5.97 2.26
N VAL A 5 4.87 -5.65 3.02
CA VAL A 5 5.71 -4.48 2.80
C VAL A 5 7.16 -4.82 3.06
N GLU A 6 8.04 -4.16 2.31
CA GLU A 6 9.46 -4.02 2.61
C GLU A 6 9.80 -2.53 2.71
N ASP A 7 10.77 -2.18 3.54
CA ASP A 7 11.21 -0.80 3.71
C ASP A 7 12.74 -0.72 3.76
N HIS A 8 13.26 0.36 3.17
CA HIS A 8 14.69 0.62 3.06
C HIS A 8 14.97 2.11 3.24
N THR A 9 16.16 2.43 3.75
CA THR A 9 16.65 3.81 3.84
C THR A 9 17.93 3.93 3.04
N TYR A 10 18.00 4.90 2.15
CA TYR A 10 19.18 5.20 1.34
C TYR A 10 19.19 6.69 0.99
N ASP A 11 20.37 7.32 0.95
CA ASP A 11 20.54 8.72 0.53
C ASP A 11 19.51 9.70 1.14
N ASP A 12 19.25 9.57 2.45
CA ASP A 12 18.27 10.36 3.21
C ASP A 12 16.79 10.19 2.78
N VAL A 13 16.49 9.16 1.99
CA VAL A 13 15.13 8.77 1.57
C VAL A 13 14.69 7.53 2.34
N TYR A 14 13.47 7.57 2.87
CA TYR A 14 12.78 6.41 3.43
C TYR A 14 11.79 5.87 2.39
N GLU A 15 12.07 4.68 1.86
CA GLU A 15 11.25 4.02 0.84
C GLU A 15 10.48 2.85 1.45
N ILE A 16 9.18 2.79 1.17
CA ILE A 16 8.33 1.64 1.48
C ILE A 16 7.79 1.10 0.16
N ARG A 17 7.82 -0.21 0.00
CA ARG A 17 7.22 -0.90 -1.14
C ARG A 17 6.15 -1.87 -0.66
N ALA A 18 4.97 -1.80 -1.25
CA ALA A 18 3.81 -2.57 -0.82
C ALA A 18 3.25 -3.47 -1.94
N GLU A 19 3.10 -4.76 -1.66
CA GLU A 19 2.52 -5.71 -2.61
C GLU A 19 1.00 -5.55 -2.69
N LEU A 20 0.52 -4.96 -3.80
CA LEU A 20 -0.90 -4.70 -4.07
C LEU A 20 -1.31 -5.16 -5.48
N PRO A 21 -1.07 -6.41 -5.90
CA PRO A 21 -1.37 -6.84 -7.26
C PRO A 21 -2.88 -6.89 -7.56
N GLY A 22 -3.27 -6.30 -8.68
CA GLY A 22 -4.63 -6.37 -9.22
C GLY A 22 -5.62 -5.48 -8.50
N VAL A 23 -5.17 -4.33 -8.01
CA VAL A 23 -6.00 -3.20 -7.57
C VAL A 23 -5.83 -2.04 -8.55
N ASP A 24 -6.85 -1.19 -8.67
CA ASP A 24 -6.77 0.07 -9.38
C ASP A 24 -6.09 1.12 -8.48
N PRO A 25 -4.95 1.72 -8.87
CA PRO A 25 -4.24 2.63 -7.99
C PRO A 25 -4.96 3.97 -7.77
N GLU A 26 -5.82 4.41 -8.69
CA GLU A 26 -6.51 5.70 -8.58
C GLU A 26 -7.76 5.59 -7.70
N GLU A 27 -8.47 4.46 -7.81
CA GLU A 27 -9.76 4.26 -7.13
C GLU A 27 -9.66 3.39 -5.88
N ASP A 28 -8.76 2.41 -5.86
CA ASP A 28 -8.73 1.38 -4.81
C ASP A 28 -7.60 1.57 -3.79
N ILE A 29 -6.69 2.54 -3.94
CA ILE A 29 -5.57 2.78 -3.01
C ILE A 29 -5.67 4.17 -2.38
N GLU A 30 -5.52 4.22 -1.05
CA GLU A 30 -5.35 5.46 -0.30
C GLU A 30 -4.05 5.40 0.53
N VAL A 31 -3.21 6.43 0.40
CA VAL A 31 -2.02 6.63 1.24
C VAL A 31 -2.22 7.89 2.07
N THR A 32 -2.07 7.76 3.38
CA THR A 32 -2.14 8.89 4.31
C THR A 32 -0.89 8.93 5.18
N VAL A 33 -0.37 10.13 5.40
CA VAL A 33 0.73 10.39 6.33
C VAL A 33 0.22 11.34 7.41
N ARG A 34 0.20 10.87 8.66
CA ARG A 34 -0.23 11.63 9.82
C ARG A 34 0.43 11.12 11.09
N ASP A 35 0.77 12.04 11.99
CA ASP A 35 1.27 11.75 13.33
C ASP A 35 2.51 10.84 13.32
N GLY A 36 3.45 11.09 12.40
CA GLY A 36 4.66 10.29 12.23
C GLY A 36 4.40 8.87 11.73
N ARG A 37 3.29 8.63 11.02
CA ARG A 37 2.92 7.32 10.50
C ARG A 37 2.39 7.42 9.08
N VAL A 38 2.76 6.45 8.26
CA VAL A 38 2.15 6.21 6.96
C VAL A 38 1.16 5.07 7.06
N THR A 39 -0.05 5.28 6.53
CA THR A 39 -1.09 4.26 6.42
C THR A 39 -1.44 4.07 4.96
N ILE A 40 -1.29 2.83 4.50
CA ILE A 40 -1.67 2.36 3.18
C ILE A 40 -2.95 1.56 3.34
N SER A 41 -4.03 2.01 2.70
CA SER A 41 -5.30 1.30 2.61
C SER A 41 -5.53 0.90 1.16
N ALA A 42 -6.04 -0.31 0.94
CA ALA A 42 -6.39 -0.77 -0.39
C ALA A 42 -7.63 -1.65 -0.39
N GLU A 43 -8.44 -1.62 -1.44
CA GLU A 43 -9.53 -2.55 -1.68
C GLU A 43 -9.23 -3.45 -2.86
N ARG A 44 -9.55 -4.75 -2.75
CA ARG A 44 -9.51 -5.66 -3.89
C ARG A 44 -10.89 -6.25 -4.12
N LEU A 45 -11.54 -5.80 -5.18
CA LEU A 45 -12.87 -6.27 -5.55
C LEU A 45 -12.83 -7.69 -6.09
N ARG A 46 -13.84 -8.49 -5.69
CA ARG A 46 -14.07 -9.80 -6.29
C ARG A 46 -14.79 -9.60 -7.63
N PRO A 47 -14.32 -10.21 -8.73
CA PRO A 47 -15.07 -10.17 -9.97
C PRO A 47 -16.40 -10.93 -9.83
N ASP A 48 -17.48 -10.37 -10.36
CA ASP A 48 -18.83 -10.94 -10.31
C ASP A 48 -18.97 -12.27 -11.08
N GLU A 49 -18.06 -12.55 -12.01
CA GLU A 49 -18.04 -13.76 -12.82
C GLU A 49 -17.07 -14.80 -12.24
N GLY A 50 -17.58 -15.82 -11.54
CA GLY A 50 -16.69 -16.86 -11.04
C GLY A 50 -17.35 -18.12 -10.50
N GLY A 51 -17.60 -19.09 -11.37
CA GLY A 51 -17.61 -20.50 -10.99
C GLY A 51 -16.17 -21.02 -10.92
N GLY A 52 -15.66 -21.35 -9.72
CA GLY A 52 -14.30 -21.86 -9.54
C GLY A 52 -13.77 -21.72 -8.11
N ARG A 53 -12.54 -22.18 -7.88
CA ARG A 53 -11.83 -22.00 -6.60
C ARG A 53 -10.88 -20.81 -6.72
N SER A 54 -10.90 -19.93 -5.73
CA SER A 54 -9.95 -18.81 -5.60
C SER A 54 -9.12 -18.98 -4.34
N GLU A 55 -7.81 -18.79 -4.46
CA GLU A 55 -6.90 -18.64 -3.31
C GLU A 55 -6.58 -17.16 -3.05
N PHE A 56 -7.04 -16.27 -3.92
CA PHE A 56 -6.91 -14.83 -3.73
C PHE A 56 -7.83 -14.36 -2.61
N THR A 57 -7.32 -13.40 -1.84
CA THR A 57 -8.08 -12.69 -0.82
C THR A 57 -8.65 -11.42 -1.44
N TYR A 58 -9.91 -11.12 -1.13
CA TYR A 58 -10.64 -9.93 -1.58
C TYR A 58 -11.14 -9.12 -0.37
N GLY A 59 -11.56 -7.88 -0.60
CA GLY A 59 -12.01 -6.92 0.41
C GLY A 59 -10.91 -5.93 0.79
N SER A 60 -11.01 -5.34 1.98
CA SER A 60 -10.14 -4.24 2.40
C SER A 60 -8.86 -4.70 3.13
N PHE A 61 -7.77 -4.03 2.80
CA PHE A 61 -6.43 -4.23 3.32
C PHE A 61 -5.92 -2.92 3.90
N THR A 62 -5.19 -3.00 5.02
CA THR A 62 -4.61 -1.82 5.64
C THR A 62 -3.27 -2.20 6.26
N ARG A 63 -2.29 -1.31 6.12
CA ARG A 63 -1.00 -1.42 6.77
C ARG A 63 -0.57 -0.03 7.22
N THR A 64 -0.17 0.06 8.49
CA THR A 64 0.38 1.29 9.07
C THR A 64 1.81 1.04 9.51
N LEU A 65 2.74 1.89 9.09
CA LEU A 65 4.14 1.87 9.49
C LEU A 65 4.52 3.19 10.17
N PRO A 66 5.37 3.16 11.22
CA PRO A 66 5.97 4.38 11.75
C PRO A 66 6.96 4.94 10.73
N LEU A 67 7.02 6.27 10.61
CA LEU A 67 8.08 6.94 9.89
C LEU A 67 9.35 7.04 10.76
N PRO A 68 10.55 7.13 10.15
CA PRO A 68 11.77 7.48 10.85
C PRO A 68 11.68 8.84 11.54
N ASP A 69 12.44 9.02 12.62
CA ASP A 69 12.53 10.31 13.30
C ASP A 69 13.06 11.40 12.35
N GLY A 70 12.33 12.51 12.26
CA GLY A 70 12.71 13.65 11.44
C GLY A 70 12.32 13.54 9.96
N ALA A 71 11.56 12.52 9.56
CA ALA A 71 10.95 12.47 8.23
C ALA A 71 10.04 13.69 7.99
N ASP A 72 10.09 14.23 6.77
CA ASP A 72 9.19 15.29 6.32
C ASP A 72 7.87 14.67 5.87
N GLU A 73 6.78 14.92 6.62
CA GLU A 73 5.46 14.38 6.30
C GLU A 73 4.80 15.07 5.09
N ASP A 74 5.31 16.23 4.67
CA ASP A 74 4.79 16.99 3.54
C ASP A 74 5.49 16.62 2.21
N ASP A 75 6.69 16.03 2.26
CA ASP A 75 7.46 15.58 1.09
C ASP A 75 7.26 14.07 0.82
N VAL A 76 6.06 13.73 0.38
CA VAL A 76 5.66 12.34 0.14
C VAL A 76 5.36 12.13 -1.34
N ASN A 77 5.96 11.08 -1.92
CA ASN A 77 5.69 10.64 -3.28
C ASN A 77 5.26 9.16 -3.27
N ALA A 78 4.30 8.81 -4.11
CA ALA A 78 3.82 7.45 -4.28
C ALA A 78 3.68 7.14 -5.78
N VAL A 79 4.17 5.98 -6.19
CA VAL A 79 4.10 5.52 -7.58
C VAL A 79 3.70 4.06 -7.58
N TYR A 80 2.70 3.71 -8.38
CA TYR A 80 2.30 2.32 -8.55
C TYR A 80 2.79 1.76 -9.88
N ASP A 81 3.60 0.70 -9.82
CA ASP A 81 4.11 -0.01 -11.00
C ASP A 81 4.04 -1.53 -10.80
N ARG A 82 3.47 -2.24 -11.78
CA ARG A 82 3.43 -3.71 -11.83
C ARG A 82 2.96 -4.40 -10.53
N GLY A 83 1.96 -3.84 -9.86
CA GLY A 83 1.38 -4.42 -8.64
C GLY A 83 2.12 -4.08 -7.35
N ILE A 84 3.08 -3.16 -7.42
CA ILE A 84 3.81 -2.62 -6.28
C ILE A 84 3.51 -1.13 -6.19
N LEU A 85 3.07 -0.69 -5.01
CA LEU A 85 3.02 0.71 -4.60
C LEU A 85 4.35 1.10 -3.95
#